data_AF-A0A836P6K6-F1
#
_entry.id   AF-A0A836P6K6-F1
#
_cell.length_a   1.000
_cell.length_b   1.000
_cell.length_c   1.000
_cell.angle_alpha   90.00
_cell.angle_beta   90.00
_cell.angle_gamma   90.00
#
_symmetry.space_group_name_H-M   'P 1'
#
loop_
_entity.id
_entity.type
_entity.pdbx_description
1 polymer ?
#
loop_
_entity_poly.entity_id
_entity_poly.type
_entity_poly.pdbx_seq_one_letter_code
_entity_poly.pdbx_strand_id
1 'polypeptide(L)'
;MAINKLAVIVFSIIIAICLAGCTVAVRAPKMAFNKVVELEGDGYEIESAFNTAIVRWPGVTWSISGTYLPLGDSMSAAPRDFFRYDYATPSLFRLHVRGADGCAPSNVAEGNATRALDKLFARIGGWPARGETTLTLVKTVKPVQRYALSAKFGKAFHLDYLVSCTPSNAEDSLWVALMVAMHESTHATLSVLGQTPKDTERSERIAEGAESCLLIELSNDSGAVLSTHPRAALRMAGRYESIAQDKEIQALCSDWSEYMRNVIRQQNKR
;
A
#
# COMPACT_ATOMS: atom_id res chain seq x y z
N MET A 1 -30.55 -31.42 -11.92
CA MET A 1 -30.67 -31.03 -10.49
C MET A 1 -31.00 -29.55 -10.42
N ALA A 2 -32.01 -29.16 -9.64
CA ALA A 2 -32.29 -27.75 -9.39
C ALA A 2 -31.41 -27.26 -8.23
N ILE A 3 -30.57 -26.25 -8.47
CA ILE A 3 -29.78 -25.62 -7.41
C ILE A 3 -30.73 -24.80 -6.52
N ASN A 4 -30.81 -25.17 -5.24
CA ASN A 4 -31.67 -24.47 -4.29
C ASN A 4 -31.12 -23.06 -4.02
N LYS A 5 -31.75 -22.05 -4.63
CA LYS A 5 -31.33 -20.63 -4.55
C LYS A 5 -31.26 -20.12 -3.11
N LEU A 6 -32.16 -20.56 -2.24
CA LEU A 6 -32.16 -20.17 -0.82
C LEU A 6 -30.93 -20.73 -0.10
N ALA A 7 -30.60 -22.00 -0.35
CA ALA A 7 -29.40 -22.62 0.21
C ALA A 7 -28.13 -21.92 -0.27
N VAL A 8 -28.03 -21.57 -1.56
CA VAL A 8 -26.89 -20.81 -2.10
C VAL A 8 -26.77 -19.43 -1.44
N ILE A 9 -27.87 -18.68 -1.30
CA ILE A 9 -27.85 -17.36 -0.63
C ILE A 9 -27.39 -17.50 0.83
N VAL A 10 -27.93 -18.46 1.58
CA VAL A 10 -27.53 -18.70 2.97
C VAL A 10 -26.06 -19.12 3.06
N PHE A 11 -25.58 -20.00 2.16
CA PHE A 11 -24.18 -20.41 2.13
C PHE A 11 -23.24 -19.26 1.75
N SER A 12 -23.63 -18.41 0.80
CA SER A 12 -22.90 -17.19 0.45
C SER A 12 -22.86 -16.18 1.58
N ILE A 13 -23.94 -16.05 2.36
CA ILE A 13 -23.98 -15.21 3.57
C ILE A 13 -23.08 -15.80 4.67
N ILE A 14 -23.12 -17.11 4.91
CA ILE A 14 -22.23 -17.78 5.88
C ILE A 14 -20.77 -17.63 5.46
N ILE A 15 -20.43 -17.85 4.17
CA ILE A 15 -19.09 -17.60 3.63
C ILE A 15 -18.70 -16.13 3.80
N ALA A 16 -19.58 -15.18 3.48
CA ALA A 16 -19.31 -13.75 3.64
C ALA A 16 -19.12 -13.34 5.11
N ILE A 17 -19.83 -13.96 6.05
CA ILE A 17 -19.72 -13.68 7.49
C ILE A 17 -18.49 -14.36 8.09
N CYS A 18 -18.21 -15.61 7.73
CA CYS A 18 -17.08 -16.38 8.25
C CYS A 18 -15.74 -16.04 7.59
N LEU A 19 -15.73 -15.45 6.38
CA LEU A 19 -14.51 -14.93 5.75
C LEU A 19 -14.28 -13.44 6.01
N ALA A 20 -15.25 -12.69 6.54
CA ALA A 20 -15.01 -11.32 6.96
C ALA A 20 -14.05 -11.30 8.17
N GLY A 21 -12.84 -10.76 7.95
CA GLY A 21 -11.71 -10.82 8.88
C GLY A 21 -10.68 -11.90 8.55
N CYS A 22 -10.96 -12.82 7.61
CA CYS A 22 -9.97 -13.77 7.11
C CYS A 22 -9.14 -13.16 5.98
N THR A 23 -7.82 -13.30 6.07
CA THR A 23 -6.88 -13.00 4.98
C THR A 23 -6.30 -14.30 4.45
N VAL A 24 -6.39 -14.54 3.15
CA VAL A 24 -5.90 -15.76 2.49
C VAL A 24 -4.84 -15.41 1.46
N ALA A 25 -3.67 -16.02 1.57
CA ALA A 25 -2.59 -15.90 0.60
C ALA A 25 -2.69 -17.01 -0.47
N VAL A 26 -2.62 -16.63 -1.75
CA VAL A 26 -2.51 -17.56 -2.88
C VAL A 26 -1.37 -17.13 -3.81
N ARG A 27 -0.84 -18.07 -4.60
CA ARG A 27 0.06 -17.73 -5.70
C ARG A 27 -0.71 -16.96 -6.78
N ALA A 28 -0.18 -15.82 -7.22
CA ALA A 28 -0.76 -15.07 -8.32
C ALA A 28 -0.60 -15.84 -9.65
N PRO A 29 -1.57 -15.76 -10.59
CA PRO A 29 -1.39 -16.26 -11.94
C PRO A 29 -0.28 -15.45 -12.64
N LYS A 30 0.48 -16.08 -13.55
CA LYS A 30 1.57 -15.38 -14.28
C LYS A 30 1.12 -14.06 -14.92
N MET A 31 -0.12 -14.01 -15.41
CA MET A 31 -0.71 -12.83 -16.03
C MET A 31 -0.88 -11.60 -15.11
N ALA A 32 -0.87 -11.80 -13.78
CA ALA A 32 -1.03 -10.73 -12.79
C ALA A 32 0.06 -9.65 -12.87
N PHE A 33 1.23 -10.01 -13.40
CA PHE A 33 2.40 -9.15 -13.50
C PHE A 33 2.99 -9.17 -14.92
N ASN A 34 2.15 -9.28 -15.95
CA ASN A 34 2.62 -9.32 -17.35
C ASN A 34 3.56 -8.15 -17.71
N LYS A 35 3.26 -6.92 -17.26
CA LYS A 35 4.14 -5.76 -17.50
C LYS A 35 5.53 -5.91 -16.86
N VAL A 36 5.64 -6.63 -15.74
CA VAL A 36 6.94 -6.96 -15.11
C VAL A 36 7.69 -7.96 -15.98
N VAL A 37 7.00 -9.02 -16.45
CA VAL A 37 7.60 -10.05 -17.32
C VAL A 37 8.05 -9.47 -18.67
N GLU A 38 7.32 -8.48 -19.19
CA GLU A 38 7.67 -7.72 -20.39
C GLU A 38 8.93 -6.87 -20.17
N LEU A 39 8.96 -6.05 -19.12
CA LEU A 39 10.12 -5.22 -18.78
C LEU A 39 11.38 -6.03 -18.43
N GLU A 40 11.24 -7.15 -17.71
CA GLU A 40 12.35 -8.08 -17.46
C GLU A 40 12.84 -8.73 -18.76
N GLY A 41 11.95 -8.97 -19.73
CA GLY A 41 12.29 -9.46 -21.08
C GLY A 41 13.06 -8.42 -21.91
N ASP A 42 12.75 -7.14 -21.74
CA ASP A 42 13.46 -6.00 -22.35
C ASP A 42 14.77 -5.64 -21.62
N GLY A 43 15.10 -6.33 -20.53
CA GLY A 43 16.38 -6.18 -19.80
C GLY A 43 16.36 -5.19 -18.64
N TYR A 44 15.19 -4.71 -18.20
CA TYR A 44 15.06 -3.87 -17.00
C TYR A 44 15.11 -4.71 -15.72
N GLU A 45 15.80 -4.22 -14.70
CA GLU A 45 15.81 -4.83 -13.36
C GLU A 45 14.67 -4.27 -12.50
N ILE A 46 13.72 -5.13 -12.11
CA ILE A 46 12.52 -4.73 -11.36
C ILE A 46 12.66 -5.14 -9.88
N GLU A 47 12.99 -4.19 -8.98
CA GLU A 47 13.14 -4.51 -7.54
C GLU A 47 11.88 -5.09 -6.90
N SER A 48 10.70 -4.57 -7.28
CA SER A 48 9.39 -5.00 -6.76
C SER A 48 8.23 -4.45 -7.58
N ALA A 49 7.08 -5.12 -7.55
CA ALA A 49 5.83 -4.55 -8.07
C ALA A 49 4.63 -4.89 -7.19
N PHE A 50 3.67 -3.98 -7.15
CA PHE A 50 2.49 -4.02 -6.29
C PHE A 50 1.24 -3.68 -7.10
N ASN A 51 0.08 -4.15 -6.64
CA ASN A 51 -1.21 -3.66 -7.11
C ASN A 51 -2.32 -3.87 -6.08
N THR A 52 -3.35 -3.04 -6.17
CA THR A 52 -4.59 -3.13 -5.39
C THR A 52 -5.79 -3.35 -6.30
N ALA A 53 -6.67 -4.26 -5.94
CA ALA A 53 -8.05 -4.25 -6.42
C ALA A 53 -9.04 -4.31 -5.25
N ILE A 54 -10.03 -3.43 -5.26
CA ILE A 54 -11.14 -3.43 -4.29
C ILE A 54 -12.43 -3.80 -5.02
N VAL A 55 -13.15 -4.80 -4.50
CA VAL A 55 -14.46 -5.22 -5.00
C VAL A 55 -15.50 -5.06 -3.89
N ARG A 56 -16.48 -4.18 -4.11
CA ARG A 56 -17.57 -3.93 -3.15
C ARG A 56 -18.78 -4.79 -3.50
N TRP A 57 -19.27 -5.54 -2.53
CA TRP A 57 -20.54 -6.27 -2.57
C TRP A 57 -21.45 -5.76 -1.43
N PRO A 58 -22.78 -5.94 -1.46
CA PRO A 58 -23.65 -5.52 -0.36
C PRO A 58 -23.18 -6.08 1.00
N GLY A 59 -22.82 -5.18 1.91
CA GLY A 59 -22.33 -5.53 3.26
C GLY A 59 -20.86 -5.92 3.38
N VAL A 60 -20.12 -6.18 2.29
CA VAL A 60 -18.73 -6.66 2.33
C VAL A 60 -17.85 -5.96 1.28
N THR A 61 -16.67 -5.52 1.71
CA THR A 61 -15.61 -5.05 0.81
C THR A 61 -14.51 -6.12 0.77
N TRP A 62 -14.22 -6.60 -0.44
CA TRP A 62 -13.09 -7.47 -0.74
C TRP A 62 -11.91 -6.62 -1.18
N SER A 63 -10.73 -6.98 -0.67
CA SER A 63 -9.45 -6.35 -0.97
C SER A 63 -8.51 -7.42 -1.53
N ILE A 64 -7.87 -7.13 -2.66
CA ILE A 64 -6.89 -8.01 -3.30
C ILE A 64 -5.58 -7.24 -3.40
N SER A 65 -4.54 -7.76 -2.74
CA SER A 65 -3.20 -7.18 -2.67
C SER A 65 -2.22 -8.05 -3.45
N GLY A 66 -1.74 -7.55 -4.59
CA GLY A 66 -0.71 -8.20 -5.40
C GLY A 66 0.70 -7.84 -4.95
N THR A 67 1.58 -8.83 -4.86
CA THR A 67 3.02 -8.63 -4.63
C THR A 67 3.86 -9.43 -5.62
N TYR A 68 4.81 -8.74 -6.26
CA TYR A 68 5.93 -9.29 -7.01
C TYR A 68 7.27 -8.90 -6.34
N LEU A 69 8.16 -9.88 -6.10
CA LEU A 69 9.53 -9.68 -5.59
C LEU A 69 10.48 -10.69 -6.28
N PRO A 70 11.68 -10.31 -6.81
CA PRO A 70 12.53 -11.24 -7.56
C PRO A 70 13.34 -12.27 -6.74
N LEU A 71 14.19 -11.88 -5.77
CA LEU A 71 15.27 -12.75 -5.21
C LEU A 71 15.70 -12.45 -3.73
N GLY A 72 16.44 -13.39 -3.11
CA GLY A 72 17.32 -13.30 -1.89
C GLY A 72 16.79 -13.55 -0.44
N ASP A 73 16.94 -14.75 0.18
CA ASP A 73 16.70 -15.07 1.64
C ASP A 73 15.40 -15.85 2.04
N SER A 74 15.40 -16.87 2.91
CA SER A 74 14.19 -17.71 3.17
C SER A 74 12.99 -16.99 3.85
N MET A 75 11.75 -17.48 3.59
CA MET A 75 10.54 -17.08 4.35
C MET A 75 10.63 -17.56 5.81
N SER A 76 11.22 -16.73 6.66
CA SER A 76 11.10 -16.86 8.12
C SER A 76 9.65 -16.58 8.54
N ALA A 77 8.99 -17.57 9.15
CA ALA A 77 7.60 -17.48 9.56
C ALA A 77 7.41 -16.73 10.89
N ALA A 78 6.17 -16.30 11.14
CA ALA A 78 5.69 -15.62 12.35
C ALA A 78 6.34 -14.24 12.65
N PRO A 79 5.90 -13.16 11.97
CA PRO A 79 6.45 -11.84 12.16
C PRO A 79 5.85 -11.12 13.38
N ARG A 80 6.67 -10.39 14.14
CA ARG A 80 6.18 -9.43 15.14
C ARG A 80 5.90 -8.09 14.47
N ASP A 81 4.92 -7.33 15.00
CA ASP A 81 4.76 -5.90 14.66
C ASP A 81 6.06 -5.19 15.06
N PHE A 82 6.74 -4.57 14.09
CA PHE A 82 7.87 -3.67 14.34
C PHE A 82 7.40 -2.24 14.46
N PHE A 83 6.58 -1.81 13.51
CA PHE A 83 6.01 -0.49 13.48
C PHE A 83 4.49 -0.62 13.36
N ARG A 84 3.78 0.13 14.21
CA ARG A 84 2.33 0.25 14.15
C ARG A 84 1.95 1.72 14.23
N TYR A 85 1.13 2.15 13.29
CA TYR A 85 0.56 3.49 13.27
C TYR A 85 -0.97 3.38 13.21
N ASP A 86 -1.63 3.93 14.23
CA ASP A 86 -3.08 4.09 14.26
C ASP A 86 -3.38 5.60 14.19
N TYR A 87 -4.08 6.05 13.15
CA TYR A 87 -4.41 7.48 13.05
C TYR A 87 -5.41 7.86 14.14
N ALA A 88 -5.07 8.86 14.97
CA ALA A 88 -5.75 9.19 16.23
C ALA A 88 -7.17 9.82 16.09
N THR A 89 -7.85 9.66 14.95
CA THR A 89 -9.17 10.24 14.67
C THR A 89 -10.20 9.15 14.29
N PRO A 90 -11.52 9.46 14.21
CA PRO A 90 -12.58 8.47 13.98
C PRO A 90 -12.55 7.72 12.63
N SER A 91 -11.61 8.01 11.74
CA SER A 91 -11.49 7.32 10.44
C SER A 91 -10.96 5.90 10.54
N LEU A 92 -10.33 5.50 11.65
CA LEU A 92 -9.85 4.13 11.91
C LEU A 92 -8.93 3.59 10.80
N PHE A 93 -8.01 4.41 10.28
CA PHE A 93 -6.91 3.90 9.45
C PHE A 93 -5.79 3.33 10.32
N ARG A 94 -5.33 2.13 9.98
CA ARG A 94 -4.23 1.43 10.66
C ARG A 94 -3.19 0.94 9.68
N LEU A 95 -1.94 1.03 10.10
CA LEU A 95 -0.77 0.59 9.35
C LEU A 95 0.12 -0.27 10.24
N HIS A 96 0.40 -1.50 9.81
CA HIS A 96 1.27 -2.45 10.49
C HIS A 96 2.43 -2.82 9.56
N VAL A 97 3.66 -2.64 10.02
CA VAL A 97 4.86 -3.19 9.38
C VAL A 97 5.44 -4.24 10.31
N ARG A 98 5.56 -5.46 9.79
CA ARG A 98 5.94 -6.67 10.54
C ARG A 98 7.18 -7.32 9.91
N GLY A 99 7.92 -8.13 10.65
CA GLY A 99 8.95 -8.98 10.03
C GLY A 99 9.72 -9.87 11.01
N ALA A 100 10.84 -10.42 10.53
CA ALA A 100 11.79 -11.21 11.32
C ALA A 100 12.95 -10.35 11.86
N ASP A 101 13.50 -10.68 13.03
CA ASP A 101 14.31 -9.78 13.88
C ASP A 101 15.47 -9.03 13.19
N GLY A 102 16.07 -9.60 12.15
CA GLY A 102 17.08 -8.91 11.33
C GLY A 102 16.51 -8.00 10.23
N CYS A 103 15.29 -7.45 10.43
CA CYS A 103 14.59 -6.48 9.59
C CYS A 103 13.90 -5.39 10.42
N ALA A 104 14.11 -5.36 11.73
CA ALA A 104 13.52 -4.34 12.59
C ALA A 104 14.20 -2.98 12.32
N PRO A 105 13.42 -1.89 12.11
CA PRO A 105 13.96 -0.53 12.06
C PRO A 105 14.46 -0.09 13.43
N SER A 106 15.12 1.08 13.51
CA SER A 106 15.45 1.70 14.79
C SER A 106 14.25 2.43 15.39
N ASN A 107 14.22 2.59 16.72
CA ASN A 107 13.23 3.44 17.40
C ASN A 107 13.24 4.89 16.88
N VAL A 108 14.37 5.37 16.33
CA VAL A 108 14.50 6.70 15.72
C VAL A 108 13.74 6.74 14.39
N ALA A 109 13.92 5.71 13.55
CA ALA A 109 13.16 5.55 12.32
C ALA A 109 11.66 5.40 12.59
N GLU A 110 11.24 4.59 13.56
CA GLU A 110 9.83 4.50 13.96
C GLU A 110 9.26 5.86 14.42
N GLY A 111 10.01 6.61 15.23
CA GLY A 111 9.63 7.94 15.66
C GLY A 111 9.52 8.93 14.49
N ASN A 112 10.42 8.84 13.50
CA ASN A 112 10.39 9.65 12.29
C ASN A 112 9.18 9.29 11.41
N ALA A 113 8.90 8.00 11.24
CA ALA A 113 7.75 7.46 10.51
C ALA A 113 6.42 8.00 11.05
N THR A 114 6.20 7.91 12.37
CA THR A 114 4.99 8.43 13.02
C THR A 114 4.82 9.93 12.76
N ARG A 115 5.88 10.73 12.95
CA ARG A 115 5.81 12.18 12.72
C ARG A 115 5.54 12.53 11.25
N ALA A 116 6.10 11.78 10.30
CA ALA A 116 5.85 11.99 8.87
C ALA A 116 4.39 11.66 8.50
N LEU A 117 3.86 10.53 8.99
CA LEU A 117 2.46 10.14 8.79
C LEU A 117 1.47 11.11 9.46
N ASP A 118 1.77 11.60 10.67
CA ASP A 118 0.97 12.61 11.36
C ASP A 118 0.84 13.90 10.54
N LYS A 119 1.97 14.42 10.04
CA LYS A 119 1.99 15.61 9.17
C LYS A 119 1.25 15.36 7.85
N LEU A 120 1.48 14.20 7.22
CA LEU A 120 0.85 13.81 5.96
C LEU A 120 -0.68 13.69 6.09
N PHE A 121 -1.19 13.09 7.17
CA PHE A 121 -2.64 13.02 7.42
C PHE A 121 -3.22 14.37 7.87
N ALA A 122 -2.49 15.17 8.65
CA ALA A 122 -2.91 16.54 8.98
C ALA A 122 -3.04 17.42 7.71
N ARG A 123 -2.08 17.32 6.78
CA ARG A 123 -2.04 18.04 5.49
C ARG A 123 -3.30 17.83 4.66
N ILE A 124 -3.88 16.62 4.68
CA ILE A 124 -5.13 16.32 3.96
C ILE A 124 -6.41 16.51 4.80
N GLY A 125 -6.30 16.78 6.11
CA GLY A 125 -7.45 16.90 7.00
C GLY A 125 -8.00 15.54 7.46
N GLY A 126 -7.14 14.52 7.53
CA GLY A 126 -7.43 13.16 7.98
C GLY A 126 -7.63 12.15 6.84
N TRP A 127 -7.82 10.88 7.19
CA TRP A 127 -7.98 9.81 6.20
C TRP A 127 -9.47 9.54 5.89
N PRO A 128 -9.93 9.51 4.60
CA PRO A 128 -11.35 9.49 4.28
C PRO A 128 -12.06 8.11 4.32
N ALA A 129 -11.35 7.00 4.53
CA ALA A 129 -11.94 5.65 4.57
C ALA A 129 -11.46 4.85 5.78
N ARG A 130 -12.23 3.84 6.19
CA ARG A 130 -11.74 2.84 7.17
C ARG A 130 -10.84 1.86 6.45
N GLY A 131 -9.69 1.54 7.02
CA GLY A 131 -8.71 0.70 6.35
C GLY A 131 -7.62 0.17 7.27
N GLU A 132 -7.09 -0.98 6.91
CA GLU A 132 -5.94 -1.60 7.55
C GLU A 132 -4.94 -1.96 6.45
N THR A 133 -3.67 -1.63 6.61
CA THR A 133 -2.63 -2.02 5.64
C THR A 133 -1.50 -2.71 6.39
N THR A 134 -1.21 -3.96 6.00
CA THR A 134 -0.17 -4.81 6.59
C THR A 134 0.95 -5.02 5.58
N LEU A 135 2.18 -4.70 5.98
CA LEU A 135 3.38 -4.93 5.19
C LEU A 135 4.24 -5.92 5.97
N THR A 136 4.59 -7.05 5.37
CA THR A 136 5.56 -7.97 5.97
C THR A 136 6.91 -7.79 5.30
N LEU A 137 7.87 -7.25 6.04
CA LEU A 137 9.29 -7.20 5.69
C LEU A 137 9.84 -8.62 5.63
N VAL A 138 10.23 -9.03 4.43
CA VAL A 138 10.67 -10.38 4.10
C VAL A 138 12.06 -10.37 3.50
N LYS A 139 12.85 -11.37 3.87
CA LYS A 139 13.97 -11.87 3.06
C LYS A 139 13.33 -12.87 2.05
N THR A 140 13.77 -12.91 0.79
CA THR A 140 13.00 -13.38 -0.40
C THR A 140 13.70 -14.31 -1.46
N VAL A 141 14.35 -15.44 -1.13
CA VAL A 141 15.23 -16.25 -2.04
C VAL A 141 14.66 -16.50 -3.42
N LYS A 142 13.35 -16.71 -3.45
CA LYS A 142 12.62 -17.19 -4.59
C LYS A 142 11.68 -16.09 -5.06
N PRO A 143 11.47 -15.96 -6.39
CA PRO A 143 10.48 -15.06 -6.93
C PRO A 143 9.12 -15.26 -6.26
N VAL A 144 8.64 -14.19 -5.63
CA VAL A 144 7.31 -14.14 -5.03
C VAL A 144 6.36 -13.58 -6.06
N GLN A 145 5.29 -14.31 -6.36
CA GLN A 145 4.12 -13.82 -7.09
C GLN A 145 2.90 -14.22 -6.25
N ARG A 146 2.37 -13.27 -5.46
CA ARG A 146 1.33 -13.52 -4.45
C ARG A 146 0.13 -12.60 -4.67
N TYR A 147 -1.06 -13.15 -4.45
CA TYR A 147 -2.24 -12.36 -4.07
C TYR A 147 -2.62 -12.67 -2.63
N ALA A 148 -2.81 -11.62 -1.82
CA ALA A 148 -3.53 -11.73 -0.55
C ALA A 148 -4.96 -11.24 -0.77
N LEU A 149 -5.95 -12.05 -0.38
CA LEU A 149 -7.36 -11.71 -0.42
C LEU A 149 -7.85 -11.50 1.00
N SER A 150 -8.43 -10.34 1.29
CA SER A 150 -9.05 -10.03 2.58
C SER A 150 -10.47 -9.53 2.39
N ALA A 151 -11.38 -9.91 3.28
CA ALA A 151 -12.74 -9.38 3.32
C ALA A 151 -12.98 -8.63 4.64
N LYS A 152 -13.61 -7.45 4.58
CA LYS A 152 -14.06 -6.71 5.76
C LYS A 152 -15.52 -6.28 5.57
N PHE A 153 -16.26 -6.18 6.67
CA PHE A 153 -17.65 -5.70 6.64
C PHE A 153 -17.74 -4.20 6.30
N GLY A 154 -18.79 -3.83 5.58
CA GLY A 154 -19.09 -2.45 5.22
C GLY A 154 -18.08 -1.85 4.24
N LYS A 155 -17.78 -0.55 4.42
CA LYS A 155 -16.84 0.23 3.59
C LYS A 155 -15.48 0.33 4.29
N ALA A 156 -14.87 -0.81 4.56
CA ALA A 156 -13.51 -0.91 5.09
C ALA A 156 -12.67 -1.82 4.20
N PHE A 157 -11.40 -1.47 3.95
CA PHE A 157 -10.48 -2.34 3.21
C PHE A 157 -9.44 -2.98 4.14
N HIS A 158 -8.77 -4.03 3.67
CA HIS A 158 -7.56 -4.53 4.31
C HIS A 158 -6.56 -5.06 3.29
N LEU A 159 -5.39 -4.44 3.27
CA LEU A 159 -4.31 -4.76 2.35
C LEU A 159 -3.21 -5.56 3.05
N ASP A 160 -2.61 -6.51 2.35
CA ASP A 160 -1.53 -7.37 2.84
C ASP A 160 -0.48 -7.57 1.74
N TYR A 161 0.67 -6.90 1.89
CA TYR A 161 1.80 -6.96 0.97
C TYR A 161 3.05 -7.52 1.63
N LEU A 162 3.96 -8.02 0.81
CA LEU A 162 5.31 -8.40 1.22
C LEU A 162 6.32 -7.37 0.68
N VAL A 163 7.27 -6.92 1.48
CA VAL A 163 8.26 -5.92 1.06
C VAL A 163 9.65 -6.49 1.32
N SER A 164 10.55 -6.37 0.34
CA SER A 164 11.92 -6.88 0.49
C SER A 164 12.67 -6.12 1.59
N CYS A 165 13.34 -6.86 2.47
CA CYS A 165 14.18 -6.35 3.54
C CYS A 165 15.65 -6.68 3.29
N THR A 166 16.49 -5.66 3.42
CA THR A 166 17.96 -5.82 3.44
C THR A 166 18.44 -5.61 4.87
N PRO A 167 19.05 -6.60 5.56
CA PRO A 167 19.38 -6.49 6.99
C PRO A 167 20.35 -5.36 7.36
N SER A 168 21.24 -4.98 6.44
CA SER A 168 22.14 -3.83 6.57
C SER A 168 21.45 -2.47 6.35
N ASN A 169 20.17 -2.46 5.97
CA ASN A 169 19.39 -1.28 5.65
C ASN A 169 17.89 -1.48 6.00
N ALA A 170 17.63 -1.73 7.28
CA ALA A 170 16.28 -1.94 7.80
C ALA A 170 15.44 -0.64 7.78
N GLU A 171 16.07 0.54 7.84
CA GLU A 171 15.37 1.82 7.78
C GLU A 171 14.79 2.10 6.39
N ASP A 172 15.55 1.94 5.29
CA ASP A 172 14.97 2.02 3.94
C ASP A 172 13.90 0.94 3.70
N SER A 173 14.03 -0.22 4.33
CA SER A 173 13.01 -1.28 4.25
C SER A 173 11.70 -0.82 4.89
N LEU A 174 11.74 -0.07 6.00
CA LEU A 174 10.58 0.62 6.55
C LEU A 174 10.08 1.71 5.59
N TRP A 175 10.94 2.57 5.05
CA TRP A 175 10.54 3.67 4.15
C TRP A 175 9.81 3.18 2.91
N VAL A 176 10.35 2.16 2.22
CA VAL A 176 9.70 1.53 1.07
C VAL A 176 8.36 0.88 1.48
N ALA A 177 8.28 0.24 2.65
CA ALA A 177 7.02 -0.31 3.15
C ALA A 177 5.96 0.77 3.40
N LEU A 178 6.34 1.93 3.96
CA LEU A 178 5.43 3.06 4.15
C LEU A 178 4.99 3.68 2.82
N MET A 179 5.88 3.79 1.83
CA MET A 179 5.52 4.27 0.48
C MET A 179 4.48 3.36 -0.19
N VAL A 180 4.75 2.04 -0.20
CA VAL A 180 3.78 1.03 -0.68
C VAL A 180 2.47 1.15 0.08
N ALA A 181 2.52 1.35 1.41
CA ALA A 181 1.34 1.56 2.22
C ALA A 181 0.51 2.75 1.73
N MET A 182 1.15 3.91 1.50
CA MET A 182 0.47 5.15 1.13
C MET A 182 -0.07 5.12 -0.31
N HIS A 183 0.69 4.55 -1.25
CA HIS A 183 0.28 4.35 -2.64
C HIS A 183 -0.96 3.44 -2.73
N GLU A 184 -0.83 2.21 -2.22
CA GLU A 184 -1.88 1.19 -2.35
C GLU A 184 -3.11 1.52 -1.48
N SER A 185 -2.92 2.13 -0.30
CA SER A 185 -4.06 2.60 0.50
C SER A 185 -4.79 3.78 -0.16
N THR A 186 -4.11 4.62 -0.94
CA THR A 186 -4.76 5.68 -1.72
C THR A 186 -5.68 5.07 -2.78
N HIS A 187 -5.19 4.10 -3.57
CA HIS A 187 -6.01 3.34 -4.52
C HIS A 187 -7.21 2.65 -3.85
N ALA A 188 -6.97 1.95 -2.73
CA ALA A 188 -8.02 1.28 -1.98
C ALA A 188 -9.10 2.26 -1.49
N THR A 189 -8.66 3.39 -0.93
CA THR A 189 -9.54 4.44 -0.39
C THR A 189 -10.40 5.05 -1.47
N LEU A 190 -9.81 5.47 -2.59
CA LEU A 190 -10.56 6.03 -3.71
C LEU A 190 -11.57 5.03 -4.27
N SER A 191 -11.21 3.75 -4.39
CA SER A 191 -12.13 2.71 -4.88
C SER A 191 -13.28 2.41 -3.90
N VAL A 192 -12.99 2.29 -2.59
CA VAL A 192 -14.03 2.13 -1.54
C VAL A 192 -15.04 3.28 -1.58
N LEU A 193 -14.60 4.49 -1.87
CA LEU A 193 -15.43 5.70 -1.93
C LEU A 193 -16.11 5.92 -3.28
N GLY A 194 -15.70 5.20 -4.34
CA GLY A 194 -16.18 5.43 -5.70
C GLY A 194 -15.66 6.73 -6.31
N GLN A 195 -14.43 7.11 -5.95
CA GLN A 195 -13.73 8.34 -6.33
C GLN A 195 -12.45 8.05 -7.14
N THR A 196 -12.22 6.82 -7.58
CA THR A 196 -11.09 6.49 -8.47
C THR A 196 -11.24 7.26 -9.80
N PRO A 197 -10.19 7.94 -10.28
CA PRO A 197 -10.17 8.52 -11.63
C PRO A 197 -10.48 7.48 -12.71
N LYS A 198 -11.17 7.88 -13.78
CA LYS A 198 -11.43 7.01 -14.93
C LYS A 198 -10.18 6.76 -15.80
N ASP A 199 -9.22 7.66 -15.72
CA ASP A 199 -7.92 7.54 -16.38
C ASP A 199 -6.94 6.87 -15.42
N THR A 200 -6.40 5.74 -15.83
CA THR A 200 -5.43 4.93 -15.08
C THR A 200 -4.14 5.70 -14.80
N GLU A 201 -3.63 6.48 -15.76
CA GLU A 201 -2.38 7.24 -15.61
C GLU A 201 -2.54 8.32 -14.54
N ARG A 202 -3.68 9.03 -14.55
CA ARG A 202 -4.05 9.96 -13.47
C ARG A 202 -4.29 9.25 -12.13
N SER A 203 -4.81 8.02 -12.12
CA SER A 203 -4.99 7.27 -10.87
C SER A 203 -3.65 6.91 -10.22
N GLU A 204 -2.67 6.41 -11.00
CA GLU A 204 -1.33 6.13 -10.49
C GLU A 204 -0.61 7.41 -10.06
N ARG A 205 -0.64 8.49 -10.85
CA ARG A 205 -0.04 9.78 -10.45
C ARG A 205 -0.56 10.32 -9.11
N ILE A 206 -1.85 10.14 -8.83
CA ILE A 206 -2.41 10.54 -7.52
C ILE A 206 -1.84 9.66 -6.41
N ALA A 207 -1.73 8.34 -6.60
CA ALA A 207 -1.12 7.46 -5.60
C ALA A 207 0.38 7.73 -5.41
N GLU A 208 1.12 8.07 -6.48
CA GLU A 208 2.53 8.51 -6.45
C GLU A 208 2.71 9.84 -5.70
N GLY A 209 1.70 10.72 -5.73
CA GLY A 209 1.66 11.91 -4.88
C GLY A 209 1.61 11.61 -3.38
N ALA A 210 1.08 10.45 -2.98
CA ALA A 210 1.14 9.98 -1.60
C ALA A 210 2.56 9.54 -1.20
N GLU A 211 3.26 8.82 -2.08
CA GLU A 211 4.69 8.48 -1.92
C GLU A 211 5.54 9.76 -1.84
N SER A 212 5.25 10.73 -2.74
CA SER A 212 5.92 12.03 -2.82
C SER A 212 5.79 12.86 -1.54
N CYS A 213 4.57 12.97 -0.98
CA CYS A 213 4.38 13.67 0.29
C CYS A 213 5.10 12.97 1.44
N LEU A 214 5.07 11.64 1.49
CA LEU A 214 5.76 10.91 2.55
C LEU A 214 7.28 11.15 2.50
N LEU A 215 7.88 11.14 1.30
CA LEU A 215 9.31 11.39 1.13
C LEU A 215 9.72 12.81 1.58
N ILE A 216 8.90 13.83 1.25
CA ILE A 216 9.10 15.21 1.74
C ILE A 216 9.05 15.27 3.28
N GLU A 217 8.07 14.63 3.91
CA GLU A 217 7.90 14.70 5.37
C GLU A 217 8.95 13.88 6.14
N LEU A 218 9.51 12.83 5.54
CA LEU A 218 10.61 12.03 6.09
C LEU A 218 11.96 12.75 6.02
N SER A 219 12.28 13.38 4.88
CA SER A 219 13.56 14.04 4.65
C SER A 219 13.80 15.26 5.57
N ASN A 220 12.74 15.93 6.03
CA ASN A 220 12.76 17.20 6.78
C ASN A 220 13.43 18.40 6.07
N ASP A 221 14.15 18.20 4.97
CA ASP A 221 14.67 19.24 4.08
C ASP A 221 14.18 18.99 2.64
N SER A 222 13.37 19.92 2.13
CA SER A 222 12.78 19.85 0.78
C SER A 222 13.79 19.89 -0.38
N GLY A 223 15.06 20.21 -0.13
CA GLY A 223 16.15 20.14 -1.12
C GLY A 223 17.08 18.92 -0.98
N ALA A 224 16.90 18.09 0.06
CA ALA A 224 17.65 16.85 0.29
C ALA A 224 16.79 15.59 0.12
N VAL A 225 15.59 15.74 -0.44
CA VAL A 225 14.54 14.72 -0.53
C VAL A 225 15.03 13.44 -1.23
N LEU A 226 15.77 13.60 -2.33
CA LEU A 226 16.29 12.47 -3.12
C LEU A 226 17.62 11.90 -2.57
N SER A 227 18.40 12.68 -1.82
CA SER A 227 19.71 12.25 -1.30
C SER A 227 19.64 11.61 0.09
N THR A 228 18.60 11.90 0.88
CA THR A 228 18.44 11.39 2.25
C THR A 228 17.97 9.93 2.30
N HIS A 229 17.18 9.48 1.31
CA HIS A 229 16.57 8.15 1.27
C HIS A 229 16.72 7.51 -0.11
N PRO A 230 17.92 7.03 -0.49
CA PRO A 230 18.25 6.69 -1.88
C PRO A 230 17.38 5.57 -2.45
N ARG A 231 16.96 4.56 -1.67
CA ARG A 231 16.06 3.50 -2.17
C ARG A 231 14.62 3.97 -2.39
N ALA A 232 14.13 4.86 -1.52
CA ALA A 232 12.84 5.51 -1.69
C ALA A 232 12.84 6.44 -2.90
N ALA A 233 13.92 7.20 -3.09
CA ALA A 233 14.15 8.04 -4.26
C ALA A 233 14.23 7.21 -5.56
N LEU A 234 14.99 6.12 -5.58
CA LEU A 234 15.10 5.20 -6.73
C LEU A 234 13.75 4.57 -7.10
N ARG A 235 12.92 4.21 -6.11
CA ARG A 235 11.55 3.71 -6.35
C ARG A 235 10.69 4.73 -7.10
N MET A 236 10.80 6.01 -6.78
CA MET A 236 10.06 7.07 -7.49
C MET A 236 10.68 7.37 -8.87
N ALA A 237 12.00 7.52 -8.95
CA ALA A 237 12.70 7.79 -10.19
C ALA A 237 12.56 6.65 -11.23
N GLY A 238 12.51 5.39 -10.77
CA GLY A 238 12.28 4.22 -11.63
C GLY A 238 10.88 4.15 -12.26
N ARG A 239 9.94 5.02 -11.86
CA ARG A 239 8.61 5.14 -12.47
C ARG A 239 8.50 6.29 -13.48
N TYR A 240 9.38 7.28 -13.37
CA TYR A 240 9.43 8.47 -14.21
C TYR A 240 10.88 8.85 -14.49
N GLU A 241 11.30 8.70 -15.76
CA GLU A 241 12.60 9.15 -16.26
C GLU A 241 12.87 10.66 -16.01
N SER A 242 11.84 11.44 -15.64
CA SER A 242 11.91 12.87 -15.34
C SER A 242 12.05 13.26 -13.86
N ILE A 243 11.75 12.38 -12.87
CA ILE A 243 11.80 12.73 -11.43
C ILE A 243 13.26 12.79 -10.94
N ALA A 244 13.98 13.78 -11.46
CA ALA A 244 15.29 14.24 -11.06
C ALA A 244 15.24 15.67 -10.47
N GLN A 245 14.04 16.23 -10.29
CA GLN A 245 13.82 17.61 -9.84
C GLN A 245 12.78 17.69 -8.72
N ASP A 246 13.14 18.33 -7.60
CA ASP A 246 12.27 18.48 -6.41
C ASP A 246 10.90 19.11 -6.72
N LYS A 247 10.83 19.93 -7.78
CA LYS A 247 9.59 20.55 -8.27
C LYS A 247 8.53 19.52 -8.68
N GLU A 248 8.93 18.40 -9.28
CA GLU A 248 8.00 17.34 -9.70
C GLU A 248 7.44 16.61 -8.48
N ILE A 249 8.28 16.32 -7.49
CA ILE A 249 7.89 15.70 -6.20
C ILE A 249 6.91 16.62 -5.44
N GLN A 250 7.20 17.92 -5.39
CA GLN A 250 6.33 18.91 -4.76
C GLN A 250 4.98 19.04 -5.49
N ALA A 251 4.97 19.00 -6.83
CA ALA A 251 3.74 19.03 -7.62
C ALA A 251 2.87 17.78 -7.36
N LEU A 252 3.45 16.58 -7.45
CA LEU A 252 2.75 15.32 -7.15
C LEU A 252 2.15 15.32 -5.73
N CYS A 253 2.92 15.75 -4.73
CA CYS A 253 2.43 15.88 -3.36
C CYS A 253 1.28 16.89 -3.23
N SER A 254 1.38 18.04 -3.91
CA SER A 254 0.33 19.06 -3.92
C SER A 254 -0.97 18.54 -4.53
N ASP A 255 -0.88 17.88 -5.69
CA ASP A 255 -2.01 17.33 -6.43
C ASP A 255 -2.76 16.26 -5.62
N TRP A 256 -2.04 15.30 -5.04
CA TRP A 256 -2.64 14.31 -4.12
C TRP A 256 -3.26 14.99 -2.90
N SER A 257 -2.58 15.98 -2.32
CA SER A 257 -3.07 16.68 -1.12
C SER A 257 -4.35 17.46 -1.40
N GLU A 258 -4.47 18.12 -2.54
CA GLU A 258 -5.71 18.77 -2.98
C GLU A 258 -6.80 17.73 -3.30
N TYR A 259 -6.46 16.65 -4.00
CA TYR A 259 -7.42 15.62 -4.38
C TYR A 259 -8.07 14.96 -3.15
N MET A 260 -7.27 14.54 -2.17
CA MET A 260 -7.75 13.91 -0.95
C MET A 260 -8.57 14.87 -0.09
N ARG A 261 -8.15 16.15 0.06
CA ARG A 261 -8.98 17.19 0.71
C ARG A 261 -10.33 17.38 0.02
N ASN A 262 -10.35 17.34 -1.32
CA ASN A 262 -11.60 17.42 -2.08
C ASN A 262 -12.50 16.21 -1.85
N VAL A 263 -11.95 14.98 -1.77
CA VAL A 263 -12.70 13.76 -1.43
C VAL A 263 -13.32 13.87 -0.04
N ILE A 264 -12.54 14.28 0.98
CA ILE A 264 -13.01 14.47 2.37
C ILE A 264 -14.13 15.53 2.41
N ARG A 265 -13.93 16.67 1.73
CA ARG A 265 -14.94 17.74 1.62
C ARG A 265 -16.23 17.27 0.95
N GLN A 266 -16.17 16.34 0.01
CA GLN A 266 -17.36 15.76 -0.63
C GLN A 266 -18.08 14.75 0.27
N GLN A 267 -17.35 14.01 1.12
CA GLN A 267 -17.97 13.10 2.10
C GLN A 267 -18.71 13.86 3.19
N ASN A 268 -18.10 14.92 3.74
CA ASN A 268 -18.69 15.71 4.83
C ASN A 268 -19.93 16.54 4.40
N LYS A 269 -20.34 16.45 3.13
CA LYS A 269 -21.57 17.05 2.58
C LYS A 269 -22.70 16.05 2.33
N ARG A 270 -22.49 14.76 2.65
CA ARG A 270 -23.44 13.65 2.44
C ARG A 270 -23.91 13.07 3.76
#